data_AF-A0ABD5BEH0-F1
#
_entry.id   AF-A0ABD5BEH0-F1
#
_cell.length_a   1.000
_cell.length_b   1.000
_cell.length_c   1.000
_cell.angle_alpha   90.00
_cell.angle_beta   90.00
_cell.angle_gamma   90.00
#
_symmetry.space_group_name_H-M   'P 1'
#
loop_
_entity.id
_entity.type
_entity.pdbx_description
1 polymer ?
#
loop_
_entity_poly.entity_id
_entity_poly.type
_entity_poly.pdbx_seq_one_letter_code
_entity_poly.pdbx_strand_id
1 'polypeptide(L)'
;MKLSKYSLLAILFFSCGASASVTLAGTRIVYEEDKKEANISVTNQDHNSPVLIQTWVESFSPEDKKEAPFVVTPPLFRLEPEQDNIIRVIYSGGNLPQHKESIYWLSVRSIPSTKKSKENKLLITVQNKIKLFYRPKTLSRDEAIDAYKKIHFSLKGKTLEAKNPSPFYVSFYSVSIDGKEVKEVDMIAPQSTKKWLLPQETHGKEIKWQAINDYGGVTRAISAPL
;
A
#
# COMPACT_ATOMS: atom_id res chain seq x y z
N MET A 1 -40.77 0.77 -38.59
CA MET A 1 -39.38 1.15 -38.90
C MET A 1 -38.43 0.16 -38.24
N LYS A 2 -37.69 -0.63 -39.02
CA LYS A 2 -36.68 -1.56 -38.53
C LYS A 2 -35.46 -0.76 -38.06
N LEU A 3 -35.33 -0.49 -36.76
CA LEU A 3 -34.10 0.08 -36.24
C LEU A 3 -32.96 -0.93 -36.43
N SER A 4 -31.95 -0.47 -37.15
CA SER A 4 -30.77 -1.20 -37.59
C SER A 4 -29.99 -1.82 -36.42
N LYS A 5 -29.68 -3.13 -36.51
CA LYS A 5 -28.86 -3.88 -35.55
C LYS A 5 -27.43 -3.30 -35.38
N TYR A 6 -27.00 -2.41 -36.28
CA TYR A 6 -25.72 -1.72 -36.20
C TYR A 6 -25.70 -0.58 -35.17
N SER A 7 -26.87 -0.09 -34.72
CA SER A 7 -26.94 1.02 -33.76
C SER A 7 -26.58 0.60 -32.33
N LEU A 8 -26.62 -0.70 -31.99
CA LEU A 8 -26.25 -1.20 -30.65
C LEU A 8 -24.73 -1.40 -30.47
N LEU A 9 -23.96 -1.47 -31.56
CA LEU A 9 -22.51 -1.71 -31.50
C LEU A 9 -21.71 -0.42 -31.24
N ALA A 10 -22.30 0.76 -31.48
CA ALA A 10 -21.63 2.05 -31.32
C ALA A 10 -21.56 2.57 -29.88
N ILE A 11 -22.33 1.98 -28.94
CA ILE A 11 -22.40 2.44 -27.54
C ILE A 11 -21.32 1.78 -26.65
N LEU A 12 -20.61 0.77 -27.15
CA LEU A 12 -19.63 -0.01 -26.37
C LEU A 12 -18.20 0.57 -26.34
N PHE A 13 -17.94 1.73 -26.95
CA PHE A 13 -16.59 2.33 -27.01
C PHE A 13 -16.38 3.61 -26.16
N PHE A 14 -17.37 4.06 -25.40
CA PHE A 14 -17.19 5.15 -24.44
C PHE A 14 -16.71 4.63 -23.07
N SER A 15 -15.55 3.97 -23.05
CA SER A 15 -14.79 3.84 -21.81
C SER A 15 -14.12 5.19 -21.52
N CYS A 16 -14.75 6.01 -20.70
CA CYS A 16 -14.12 7.21 -20.15
C CYS A 16 -12.92 6.75 -19.30
N GLY A 17 -11.70 7.02 -19.79
CA GLY A 17 -10.48 6.78 -19.02
C GLY A 17 -10.52 7.65 -17.76
N ALA A 18 -10.54 7.01 -16.59
CA ALA A 18 -10.32 7.71 -15.33
C ALA A 18 -8.83 8.05 -15.23
N SER A 19 -8.44 9.26 -15.65
CA SER A 19 -7.06 9.73 -15.49
C SER A 19 -6.84 10.20 -14.05
N ALA A 20 -6.00 9.48 -13.30
CA ALA A 20 -5.50 9.99 -12.04
C ALA A 20 -4.47 11.09 -12.33
N SER A 21 -4.70 12.31 -11.87
CA SER A 21 -3.75 13.41 -12.12
C SER A 21 -2.39 13.16 -11.45
N VAL A 22 -2.32 12.43 -10.34
CA VAL A 22 -1.05 12.19 -9.63
C VAL A 22 -0.84 10.71 -9.36
N THR A 23 0.31 10.19 -9.78
CA THR A 23 0.72 8.79 -9.56
C THR A 23 2.04 8.70 -8.79
N LEU A 24 2.18 7.63 -8.00
CA LEU A 24 3.40 7.30 -7.28
C LEU A 24 4.05 6.08 -7.92
N ALA A 25 5.38 6.06 -7.98
CA ALA A 25 6.14 4.96 -8.56
C ALA A 25 6.04 3.62 -7.79
N GLY A 26 5.41 3.60 -6.61
CA GLY A 26 5.23 2.42 -5.80
C GLY A 26 4.09 2.54 -4.79
N THR A 27 3.63 1.40 -4.28
CA THR A 27 2.55 1.30 -3.27
C THR A 27 3.07 1.21 -1.84
N ARG A 28 4.40 1.17 -1.69
CA ARG A 28 5.13 1.13 -0.41
C ARG A 28 6.58 1.55 -0.63
N ILE A 29 7.24 1.89 0.46
CA ILE A 29 8.66 2.23 0.49
C ILE A 29 9.32 1.57 1.69
N VAL A 30 10.55 1.07 1.51
CA VAL A 30 11.37 0.52 2.58
C VAL A 30 12.55 1.45 2.81
N TYR A 31 12.63 2.00 4.01
CA TYR A 31 13.80 2.71 4.52
C TYR A 31 14.71 1.72 5.24
N GLU A 32 15.84 1.41 4.60
CA GLU A 32 16.90 0.59 5.19
C GLU A 32 17.75 1.48 6.13
N GLU A 33 17.95 1.06 7.39
CA GLU A 33 18.64 1.87 8.41
C GLU A 33 20.07 2.28 8.01
N ASP A 34 20.75 1.49 7.17
CA ASP A 34 22.11 1.77 6.69
C ASP A 34 22.14 2.81 5.55
N LYS A 35 20.98 3.26 5.06
CA LYS A 35 20.85 4.27 4.01
C LYS A 35 20.52 5.64 4.60
N LYS A 36 20.95 6.68 3.90
CA LYS A 36 20.67 8.07 4.29
C LYS A 36 19.21 8.45 4.05
N GLU A 37 18.63 7.92 2.98
CA GLU A 37 17.28 8.25 2.53
C GLU A 37 16.65 7.07 1.79
N ALA A 38 15.32 7.09 1.72
CA ALA A 38 14.53 6.30 0.80
C ALA A 38 13.73 7.23 -0.12
N ASN A 39 13.62 6.87 -1.39
CA ASN A 39 13.06 7.75 -2.41
C ASN A 39 11.82 7.15 -3.07
N ILE A 40 10.88 8.00 -3.46
CA ILE A 40 9.76 7.64 -4.33
C ILE A 40 9.49 8.75 -5.34
N SER A 41 9.32 8.40 -6.60
CA SER A 41 8.93 9.35 -7.64
C SER A 41 7.41 9.58 -7.61
N VAL A 42 7.02 10.83 -7.80
CA VAL A 42 5.64 11.27 -8.00
C VAL A 42 5.54 11.98 -9.34
N THR A 43 4.52 11.64 -10.11
CA THR A 43 4.32 12.16 -11.47
C THR A 43 2.95 12.81 -11.57
N ASN A 44 2.89 13.99 -12.18
CA ASN A 44 1.63 14.58 -12.61
C ASN A 44 1.31 14.08 -14.02
N GLN A 45 0.28 13.24 -14.17
CA GLN A 45 -0.17 12.72 -15.46
C GLN A 45 -1.19 13.65 -16.14
N ASP A 46 -1.56 14.78 -15.53
CA ASP A 46 -2.36 15.80 -16.19
C ASP A 46 -1.52 16.54 -17.24
N HIS A 47 -2.07 16.73 -18.44
CA HIS A 47 -1.40 17.39 -19.56
C HIS A 47 -1.52 18.92 -19.54
N ASN A 48 -2.42 19.48 -18.73
CA ASN A 48 -2.86 20.87 -18.83
C ASN A 48 -2.83 21.64 -17.52
N SER A 49 -2.81 20.95 -16.38
CA SER A 49 -2.97 21.56 -15.07
C SER A 49 -1.82 21.18 -14.13
N PRO A 50 -1.19 22.18 -13.49
CA PRO A 50 -0.25 21.91 -12.41
C PRO A 50 -1.01 21.45 -11.16
N VAL A 51 -0.31 20.72 -10.30
CA VAL A 51 -0.81 20.30 -8.98
C VAL A 51 0.15 20.77 -7.89
N LEU A 52 -0.39 21.07 -6.71
CA LEU A 52 0.42 21.29 -5.53
C LEU A 52 0.48 19.97 -4.74
N ILE A 53 1.69 19.50 -4.48
CA ILE A 53 1.97 18.27 -3.75
C ILE A 53 2.43 18.62 -2.34
N GLN A 54 1.74 18.08 -1.35
CA GLN A 54 2.12 18.15 0.07
C GLN A 54 2.48 16.75 0.56
N THR A 55 3.60 16.62 1.28
CA THR A 55 4.11 15.32 1.75
C THR A 55 4.50 15.33 3.22
N TRP A 56 4.16 14.27 3.95
CA TRP A 56 4.57 14.06 5.35
C TRP A 56 4.53 12.57 5.72
N VAL A 57 5.21 12.20 6.81
CA VAL A 57 5.05 10.88 7.44
C VAL A 57 4.14 11.02 8.64
N GLU A 58 3.25 10.05 8.83
CA GLU A 58 2.37 9.94 9.99
C GLU A 58 2.43 8.53 10.59
N SER A 59 2.02 8.39 11.85
CA SER A 59 1.93 7.11 12.53
C SER A 59 0.99 6.13 11.81
N PHE A 60 1.33 4.85 11.84
CA PHE A 60 0.52 3.83 11.18
C PHE A 60 -0.82 3.60 11.88
N SER A 61 -0.84 3.66 13.21
CA SER A 61 -2.07 3.62 14.02
C SER A 61 -2.55 5.05 14.30
N PRO A 62 -3.83 5.37 14.05
CA PRO A 62 -4.41 6.67 14.42
C PRO A 62 -4.35 6.97 15.93
N GLU A 63 -4.26 5.93 16.76
CA GLU A 63 -4.18 6.04 18.21
C GLU A 63 -2.76 6.43 18.68
N ASP A 64 -1.75 6.18 17.85
CA ASP A 64 -0.36 6.54 18.16
C ASP A 64 -0.13 8.01 17.81
N LYS A 65 -0.23 8.86 18.84
CA LYS A 65 -0.01 10.30 18.74
C LYS A 65 1.47 10.71 18.70
N LYS A 66 2.40 9.76 18.75
CA LYS A 66 3.83 10.08 18.63
C LYS A 66 4.10 10.59 17.22
N GLU A 67 4.94 11.61 17.13
CA GLU A 67 5.45 12.04 15.82
C GLU A 67 6.31 10.94 15.21
N ALA A 68 6.12 10.71 13.92
CA ALA A 68 6.95 9.76 13.18
C ALA A 68 8.39 10.32 13.10
N PRO A 69 9.43 9.50 13.33
CA PRO A 69 10.82 9.94 13.33
C PRO A 69 11.38 10.08 11.90
N PHE A 70 10.62 10.73 11.01
CA PHE A 70 10.96 10.90 9.61
C PHE A 70 10.67 12.32 9.14
N VAL A 71 11.58 12.84 8.32
CA VAL A 71 11.42 14.08 7.57
C VAL A 71 11.23 13.74 6.10
N VAL A 72 10.31 14.45 5.44
CA VAL A 72 10.07 14.30 4.00
C VAL A 72 10.45 15.58 3.28
N THR A 73 11.21 15.44 2.20
CA THR A 73 11.67 16.57 1.39
C THR A 73 11.40 16.31 -0.10
N PRO A 74 10.86 17.28 -0.85
CA PRO A 74 10.28 18.56 -0.37
C PRO A 74 8.89 18.36 0.28
N PRO A 75 8.58 19.05 1.40
CA PRO A 75 7.30 18.88 2.11
C PRO A 75 6.09 19.52 1.38
N LEU A 76 6.35 20.50 0.51
CA LEU A 76 5.36 21.18 -0.32
C LEU A 76 6.02 21.68 -1.60
N PHE A 77 5.47 21.34 -2.76
CA PHE A 77 6.00 21.80 -4.05
C PHE A 77 4.93 21.76 -5.15
N ARG A 78 5.10 22.62 -6.15
CA ARG A 78 4.29 22.61 -7.37
C ARG A 78 4.89 21.62 -8.37
N LEU A 79 4.04 20.80 -8.98
CA LEU A 79 4.41 19.85 -10.03
C LEU A 79 3.68 20.26 -11.31
N GLU A 80 4.42 20.61 -12.36
CA GLU A 80 3.84 21.02 -13.64
C GLU A 80 3.20 19.83 -14.37
N PRO A 81 2.40 20.08 -15.42
CA PRO A 81 1.91 19.01 -16.29
C PRO A 81 3.02 18.08 -16.78
N GLU A 82 2.76 16.78 -16.78
CA GLU A 82 3.66 15.72 -17.26
C GLU A 82 5.03 15.64 -16.55
N GLN A 83 5.24 16.41 -15.49
CA GLN A 83 6.49 16.38 -14.74
C GLN A 83 6.48 15.32 -13.65
N ASP A 84 7.66 14.77 -13.38
CA ASP A 84 7.96 13.98 -12.21
C ASP A 84 8.88 14.72 -11.24
N ASN A 85 8.81 14.34 -9.96
CA ASN A 85 9.73 14.79 -8.93
C ASN A 85 9.98 13.65 -7.94
N ILE A 86 11.11 13.72 -7.23
CA ILE A 86 11.49 12.72 -6.23
C ILE A 86 11.18 13.24 -4.83
N ILE A 87 10.38 12.47 -4.11
CA ILE A 87 10.14 12.62 -2.68
C ILE A 87 11.20 11.80 -1.93
N ARG A 88 11.91 12.44 -1.00
CA ARG A 88 12.95 11.83 -0.17
C ARG A 88 12.45 11.71 1.26
N VAL A 89 12.54 10.52 1.82
CA VAL A 89 12.23 10.21 3.21
C VAL A 89 13.55 10.01 3.95
N ILE A 90 13.76 10.77 5.02
CA ILE A 90 15.00 10.79 5.80
C ILE A 90 14.63 10.46 7.25
N TYR A 91 15.31 9.49 7.85
CA TYR A 91 15.17 9.21 9.28
C TYR A 91 15.78 10.34 10.09
N SER A 92 14.98 10.97 10.98
CA SER A 92 15.41 12.12 11.78
C SER A 92 16.02 11.73 13.13
N GLY A 93 16.18 10.43 13.38
CA GLY A 93 16.68 9.89 14.64
C GLY A 93 15.54 9.49 15.60
N GLY A 94 15.91 8.93 16.74
CA GLY A 94 14.97 8.40 17.72
C GLY A 94 15.32 6.97 18.13
N ASN A 95 14.44 6.34 18.89
CA ASN A 95 14.63 4.97 19.34
C ASN A 95 13.61 4.05 18.69
N LEU A 96 13.98 3.50 17.53
CA LEU A 96 13.20 2.46 16.86
C LEU A 96 13.71 1.06 17.23
N PRO A 97 12.82 0.06 17.32
CA PRO A 97 13.20 -1.33 17.54
C PRO A 97 14.30 -1.79 16.56
N GLN A 98 15.35 -2.40 17.10
CA GLN A 98 16.54 -2.80 16.35
C GLN A 98 16.50 -4.26 15.86
N HIS A 99 15.43 -4.99 16.17
CA HIS A 99 15.30 -6.44 15.88
C HIS A 99 14.00 -6.79 15.15
N LYS A 100 13.22 -5.79 14.75
CA LYS A 100 11.99 -5.95 13.97
C LYS A 100 11.69 -4.68 13.19
N GLU A 101 10.96 -4.82 12.09
CA GLU A 101 10.50 -3.67 11.33
C GLU A 101 9.56 -2.78 12.14
N SER A 102 9.57 -1.49 11.81
CA SER A 102 8.55 -0.53 12.22
C SER A 102 7.81 -0.03 10.98
N ILE A 103 6.56 0.42 11.14
CA ILE A 103 5.74 0.88 10.01
C ILE A 103 5.10 2.24 10.28
N TYR A 104 5.02 3.04 9.22
CA TYR A 104 4.42 4.37 9.15
C TYR A 104 3.64 4.52 7.85
N TRP A 105 2.91 5.63 7.71
CA TRP A 105 2.35 6.05 6.43
C TRP A 105 3.17 7.20 5.86
N LEU A 106 3.59 7.09 4.61
CA LEU A 106 3.94 8.25 3.79
C LEU A 106 2.66 8.76 3.14
N SER A 107 2.28 9.99 3.49
CA SER A 107 1.13 10.68 2.93
C SER A 107 1.60 11.64 1.82
N VAL A 108 0.96 11.54 0.65
CA VAL A 108 1.15 12.43 -0.49
C VAL A 108 -0.21 12.98 -0.90
N ARG A 109 -0.45 14.26 -0.61
CA ARG A 109 -1.68 14.96 -0.94
C ARG A 109 -1.49 15.79 -2.19
N SER A 110 -2.33 15.56 -3.19
CA SER A 110 -2.43 16.38 -4.39
C SER A 110 -3.59 17.38 -4.25
N ILE A 111 -3.26 18.64 -4.48
CA ILE A 111 -4.19 19.75 -4.43
C ILE A 111 -4.24 20.34 -5.84
N PRO A 112 -5.35 20.15 -6.58
CA PRO A 112 -5.46 20.61 -7.96
C PRO A 112 -5.51 22.14 -8.03
N SER A 113 -4.92 22.70 -9.09
CA SER A 113 -5.01 24.12 -9.39
C SER A 113 -6.44 24.51 -9.81
N THR A 114 -6.88 25.70 -9.43
CA THR A 114 -8.19 26.24 -9.84
C THR A 114 -8.05 27.59 -10.51
N LYS A 115 -8.75 27.78 -11.63
CA LYS A 115 -8.94 29.10 -12.23
C LYS A 115 -10.02 29.85 -11.46
N LYS A 116 -9.77 31.14 -11.17
CA LYS A 116 -10.78 32.06 -10.64
C LYS A 116 -12.00 32.06 -11.58
N SER A 117 -13.16 31.70 -11.05
CA SER A 117 -14.46 31.72 -11.75
C SER A 117 -15.52 32.23 -10.77
N LYS A 118 -16.60 32.80 -11.30
CA LYS A 118 -17.78 33.22 -10.52
C LYS A 118 -18.75 32.07 -10.24
N GLU A 119 -18.49 30.89 -10.78
CA GLU A 119 -19.32 29.69 -10.62
C GLU A 119 -18.96 28.92 -9.34
N ASN A 120 -19.95 28.24 -8.76
CA ASN A 120 -19.74 27.30 -7.67
C ASN A 120 -18.95 26.08 -8.18
N LYS A 121 -17.86 25.73 -7.50
CA LYS A 121 -17.01 24.60 -7.86
C LYS A 121 -16.82 23.68 -6.65
N LEU A 122 -16.95 22.37 -6.90
CA LEU A 122 -16.51 21.33 -5.98
C LEU A 122 -15.04 21.01 -6.28
N LEU A 123 -14.17 21.13 -5.28
CA LEU A 123 -12.77 20.75 -5.37
C LEU A 123 -12.54 19.43 -4.63
N ILE A 124 -11.98 18.45 -5.32
CA ILE A 124 -11.59 17.17 -4.72
C ILE A 124 -10.08 17.18 -4.58
N THR A 125 -9.59 16.94 -3.36
CA THR A 125 -8.16 16.71 -3.09
C THR A 125 -7.98 15.22 -2.82
N VAL A 126 -6.90 14.64 -3.33
CA VAL A 126 -6.61 13.22 -3.17
C VAL A 126 -5.39 13.07 -2.27
N GLN A 127 -5.50 12.26 -1.22
CA GLN A 127 -4.37 11.91 -0.36
C GLN A 127 -4.06 10.44 -0.51
N ASN A 128 -2.94 10.15 -1.16
CA ASN A 128 -2.39 8.80 -1.24
C ASN A 128 -1.62 8.51 0.05
N LYS A 129 -1.98 7.42 0.73
CA LYS A 129 -1.22 6.88 1.87
C LYS A 129 -0.56 5.58 1.45
N ILE A 130 0.77 5.54 1.47
CA ILE A 130 1.53 4.32 1.20
C ILE A 130 2.33 3.90 2.41
N LYS A 131 2.55 2.59 2.57
CA LYS A 131 3.26 2.05 3.73
C LYS A 131 4.74 2.41 3.65
N LEU A 132 5.28 2.99 4.71
CA LEU A 132 6.71 3.23 4.93
C LEU A 132 7.21 2.25 5.98
N PHE A 133 8.06 1.32 5.58
CA PHE A 133 8.71 0.38 6.48
C PHE A 133 10.08 0.91 6.87
N TYR A 134 10.40 0.92 8.16
CA TYR A 134 11.75 1.06 8.65
C TYR A 134 12.32 -0.33 8.90
N ARG A 135 13.42 -0.67 8.23
CA ARG A 135 14.11 -1.94 8.37
C ARG A 135 15.46 -1.73 9.06
N PRO A 136 15.64 -2.24 10.29
CA PRO A 136 16.93 -2.23 10.97
C PRO A 136 17.98 -2.98 10.16
N LYS A 137 19.24 -2.53 10.23
CA LYS A 137 20.37 -3.12 9.49
C LYS A 137 20.70 -4.56 9.92
N THR A 138 20.18 -4.98 11.07
CA THR A 138 20.31 -6.35 11.60
C THR A 138 19.42 -7.35 10.85
N LEU A 139 18.43 -6.88 10.09
CA LEU A 139 17.50 -7.71 9.34
C LEU A 139 17.94 -7.78 7.88
N SER A 140 18.16 -8.98 7.37
CA SER A 140 18.61 -9.14 5.98
C SER A 140 17.46 -9.04 4.98
N ARG A 141 17.80 -8.60 3.76
CA ARG A 141 16.84 -8.56 2.63
C ARG A 141 16.34 -9.96 2.26
N ASP A 142 17.20 -10.96 2.32
CA ASP A 142 16.83 -12.35 1.98
C ASP A 142 15.78 -12.90 2.95
N GLU A 143 15.92 -12.61 4.25
CA GLU A 143 14.90 -12.97 5.23
C GLU A 143 13.58 -12.23 5.00
N ALA A 144 13.61 -10.98 4.53
CA ALA A 144 12.41 -10.21 4.18
C ALA A 144 11.66 -10.86 3.01
N ILE A 145 12.38 -11.28 1.96
CA ILE A 145 11.82 -11.96 0.79
C ILE A 145 11.09 -13.25 1.21
N ASP A 146 11.65 -13.97 2.17
CA ASP A 146 11.11 -15.25 2.64
C ASP A 146 10.14 -15.13 3.83
N ALA A 147 9.95 -13.95 4.42
CA ALA A 147 9.15 -13.76 5.62
C ALA A 147 7.72 -14.31 5.48
N TYR A 148 7.09 -14.10 4.32
CA TYR A 148 5.73 -14.59 4.05
C TYR A 148 5.62 -16.12 4.02
N LYS A 149 6.73 -16.84 3.76
CA LYS A 149 6.78 -18.31 3.81
C LYS A 149 6.74 -18.86 5.24
N LYS A 150 7.11 -18.03 6.22
CA LYS A 150 7.21 -18.42 7.64
C LYS A 150 5.89 -18.25 8.40
N ILE A 151 4.81 -17.81 7.73
CA ILE A 151 3.51 -17.66 8.36
C ILE A 151 2.93 -19.04 8.67
N HIS A 152 2.50 -19.22 9.92
CA HIS A 152 1.82 -20.43 10.36
C HIS A 152 0.33 -20.13 10.49
N PHE A 153 -0.50 -20.91 9.80
CA PHE A 153 -1.95 -20.83 9.92
C PHE A 153 -2.48 -21.96 10.80
N SER A 154 -3.59 -21.72 11.49
CA SER A 154 -4.33 -22.74 12.21
C SER A 154 -5.82 -22.38 12.23
N LEU A 155 -6.68 -23.40 12.29
CA LEU A 155 -8.13 -23.21 12.35
C LEU A 155 -8.67 -23.62 13.72
N LYS A 156 -9.52 -22.77 14.30
CA LYS A 156 -10.26 -23.05 15.55
C LYS A 156 -11.74 -22.74 15.32
N GLY A 157 -12.52 -23.78 15.00
CA GLY A 157 -13.91 -23.63 14.57
C GLY A 157 -13.99 -22.72 13.33
N LYS A 158 -14.69 -21.59 13.44
CA LYS A 158 -14.79 -20.57 12.37
C LYS A 158 -13.67 -19.53 12.39
N THR A 159 -12.64 -19.67 13.22
CA THR A 159 -11.58 -18.66 13.32
C THR A 159 -10.31 -19.16 12.64
N LEU A 160 -9.88 -18.47 11.59
CA LEU A 160 -8.55 -18.61 11.03
C LEU A 160 -7.57 -17.76 11.84
N GLU A 161 -6.51 -18.37 12.34
CA GLU A 161 -5.43 -17.71 13.07
C GLU A 161 -4.14 -17.78 12.26
N ALA A 162 -3.53 -16.64 11.93
CA ALA A 162 -2.18 -16.56 11.36
C ALA A 162 -1.19 -16.07 12.42
N LYS A 163 -0.07 -16.77 12.54
CA LYS A 163 1.07 -16.38 13.37
C LYS A 163 2.26 -16.02 12.49
N ASN A 164 2.77 -14.82 12.68
CA ASN A 164 3.99 -14.35 12.04
C ASN A 164 5.16 -14.42 13.04
N PRO A 165 6.05 -15.44 12.97
CA PRO A 165 7.22 -15.50 13.83
C PRO A 165 8.36 -14.59 13.37
N SER A 166 8.28 -14.05 12.14
CA SER A 166 9.37 -13.27 11.54
C SER A 166 9.43 -11.84 12.09
N PRO A 167 10.59 -11.16 11.95
CA PRO A 167 10.75 -9.76 12.33
C PRO A 167 10.20 -8.77 11.28
N PHE A 168 9.49 -9.24 10.25
CA PHE A 168 8.99 -8.42 9.13
C PHE A 168 7.47 -8.32 9.13
N TYR A 169 6.93 -7.23 8.59
CA TYR A 169 5.52 -7.12 8.27
C TYR A 169 5.20 -7.92 7.00
N VAL A 170 4.15 -8.75 7.04
CA VAL A 170 3.68 -9.48 5.86
C VAL A 170 2.33 -8.92 5.45
N SER A 171 2.28 -8.26 4.30
CA SER A 171 1.02 -7.82 3.68
C SER A 171 0.50 -8.90 2.76
N PHE A 172 -0.62 -9.53 3.11
CA PHE A 172 -1.23 -10.55 2.26
C PHE A 172 -1.82 -9.89 1.01
N TYR A 173 -1.61 -10.53 -0.14
CA TYR A 173 -2.32 -10.23 -1.37
C TYR A 173 -3.60 -11.05 -1.46
N SER A 174 -3.50 -12.33 -1.12
CA SER A 174 -4.64 -13.25 -1.05
C SER A 174 -4.36 -14.35 -0.03
N VAL A 175 -5.42 -14.82 0.61
CA VAL A 175 -5.44 -16.04 1.43
C VAL A 175 -6.72 -16.78 1.08
N SER A 176 -6.63 -18.08 0.86
CA SER A 176 -7.77 -18.94 0.58
C SER A 176 -7.66 -20.26 1.30
N ILE A 177 -8.80 -20.79 1.76
CA ILE A 177 -8.91 -22.11 2.38
C ILE A 177 -9.81 -22.98 1.51
N ASP A 178 -9.35 -24.17 1.14
CA ASP A 178 -10.07 -25.10 0.27
C ASP A 178 -10.61 -24.42 -1.02
N GLY A 179 -9.81 -23.51 -1.60
CA GLY A 179 -10.17 -22.74 -2.80
C GLY A 179 -11.13 -21.56 -2.57
N LYS A 180 -11.59 -21.31 -1.34
CA LYS A 180 -12.44 -20.15 -0.99
C LYS A 180 -11.59 -19.03 -0.41
N GLU A 181 -11.69 -17.84 -0.99
CA GLU A 181 -10.97 -16.66 -0.51
C GLU A 181 -11.46 -16.22 0.88
N VAL A 182 -10.51 -15.92 1.75
CA VAL A 182 -10.74 -15.29 3.05
C VAL A 182 -10.78 -13.79 2.82
N LYS A 183 -11.93 -13.16 3.09
CA LYS A 183 -12.11 -11.71 2.90
C LYS A 183 -11.40 -10.92 3.99
N GLU A 184 -11.07 -9.67 3.67
CA GLU A 184 -10.52 -8.69 4.62
C GLU A 184 -9.19 -9.13 5.27
N VAL A 185 -8.45 -10.01 4.59
CA VAL A 185 -7.08 -10.30 4.97
C VAL A 185 -6.20 -9.14 4.56
N ASP A 186 -5.45 -8.63 5.52
CA ASP A 186 -4.64 -7.42 5.38
C ASP A 186 -3.18 -7.72 5.72
N MET A 187 -2.56 -6.96 6.62
CA MET A 187 -1.17 -7.13 7.02
C MET A 187 -1.07 -7.68 8.44
N ILE A 188 -0.11 -8.58 8.65
CA ILE A 188 0.28 -9.10 9.95
C ILE A 188 1.61 -8.49 10.39
N ALA A 189 1.69 -8.06 11.66
CA ALA A 189 2.87 -7.41 12.23
C ALA A 189 3.97 -8.43 12.57
N PRO A 190 5.23 -8.00 12.71
CA PRO A 190 6.32 -8.84 13.21
C PRO A 190 5.95 -9.49 14.55
N GLN A 191 6.29 -10.77 14.71
CA GLN A 191 6.16 -11.50 15.98
C GLN A 191 4.74 -11.43 16.59
N SER A 192 3.72 -11.36 15.73
CA SER A 192 2.32 -11.18 16.13
C SER A 192 1.42 -12.31 15.63
N THR A 193 0.21 -12.36 16.18
CA THR A 193 -0.87 -13.22 15.72
C THR A 193 -2.04 -12.37 15.25
N LYS A 194 -2.68 -12.75 14.14
CA LYS A 194 -3.91 -12.15 13.63
C LYS A 194 -4.99 -13.21 13.43
N LYS A 195 -6.25 -12.81 13.61
CA LYS A 195 -7.41 -13.71 13.54
C LYS A 195 -8.45 -13.13 12.60
N TRP A 196 -9.06 -14.00 11.80
CA TRP A 196 -10.20 -13.66 10.94
C TRP A 196 -11.34 -14.63 11.18
N LEU A 197 -12.55 -14.08 11.31
CA LEU A 197 -13.76 -14.87 11.42
C LEU A 197 -14.23 -15.28 10.02
N LEU A 198 -14.34 -16.58 9.79
CA LEU A 198 -14.82 -17.14 8.54
C LEU A 198 -16.36 -17.14 8.52
N PRO A 199 -17.00 -16.91 7.35
CA PRO A 199 -18.46 -16.95 7.23
C PRO A 199 -19.07 -18.31 7.60
N GLN A 200 -18.32 -19.38 7.35
CA GLN A 200 -18.71 -20.77 7.58
C GLN A 200 -17.51 -21.58 8.05
N GLU A 201 -17.78 -22.71 8.71
CA GLU A 201 -16.74 -23.68 9.00
C GLU A 201 -16.22 -24.30 7.70
N THR A 202 -14.95 -24.66 7.72
CA THR A 202 -14.24 -25.29 6.61
C THR A 202 -13.50 -26.50 7.14
N HIS A 203 -13.32 -27.51 6.28
CA HIS A 203 -12.53 -28.67 6.63
C HIS A 203 -11.04 -28.34 6.78
N GLY A 204 -10.58 -27.22 6.19
CA GLY A 204 -9.21 -26.74 6.35
C GLY A 204 -8.18 -27.72 5.77
N LYS A 205 -8.47 -28.34 4.62
CA LYS A 205 -7.54 -29.32 4.02
C LYS A 205 -6.29 -28.64 3.46
N GLU A 206 -6.49 -27.49 2.84
CA GLU A 206 -5.42 -26.71 2.24
C GLU A 206 -5.63 -25.22 2.48
N ILE A 207 -4.57 -24.53 2.89
CA ILE A 207 -4.45 -23.09 2.81
C ILE A 207 -3.49 -22.70 1.71
N LYS A 208 -3.86 -21.67 0.96
CA LYS A 208 -3.02 -21.05 -0.06
C LYS A 208 -2.93 -19.56 0.18
N TRP A 209 -1.73 -18.98 0.08
CA TRP A 209 -1.54 -17.55 0.24
C TRP A 209 -0.45 -16.96 -0.64
N GLN A 210 -0.60 -15.66 -0.90
CA GLN A 210 0.36 -14.79 -1.55
C GLN A 210 0.52 -13.52 -0.72
N ALA A 211 1.68 -12.87 -0.85
CA ALA A 211 1.97 -11.61 -0.21
C ALA A 211 2.36 -10.54 -1.24
N ILE A 212 2.37 -9.29 -0.80
CA ILE A 212 2.95 -8.18 -1.54
C ILE A 212 4.40 -8.02 -1.07
N ASN A 213 5.36 -8.06 -1.99
CA ASN A 213 6.79 -7.88 -1.69
C ASN A 213 7.16 -6.40 -1.53
N ASP A 214 8.43 -6.11 -1.24
CA ASP A 214 8.96 -4.75 -1.03
C ASP A 214 8.79 -3.83 -2.25
N TYR A 215 8.72 -4.39 -3.45
CA TYR A 215 8.55 -3.67 -4.71
C TYR A 215 7.07 -3.48 -5.11
N GLY A 216 6.13 -3.89 -4.26
CA GLY A 216 4.70 -3.82 -4.54
C GLY A 216 4.17 -4.92 -5.46
N GLY A 217 5.01 -5.89 -5.84
CA GLY A 217 4.63 -7.04 -6.66
C GLY A 217 4.07 -8.19 -5.83
N VAL A 218 3.29 -9.08 -6.46
CA VAL A 218 2.72 -10.27 -5.83
C VAL A 218 3.75 -11.40 -5.80
N THR A 219 3.92 -12.03 -4.63
CA THR A 219 4.83 -13.17 -4.48
C THR A 219 4.26 -14.44 -5.11
N ARG A 220 5.11 -15.46 -5.27
CA ARG A 220 4.64 -16.81 -5.64
C ARG A 220 3.73 -17.36 -4.54
N ALA A 221 2.65 -18.02 -4.96
CA ALA A 221 1.73 -18.66 -4.05
C ALA A 221 2.40 -19.82 -3.29
N ILE A 222 2.04 -19.94 -2.02
CA ILE A 222 2.40 -21.08 -1.17
C ILE A 222 1.11 -21.80 -0.85
N SER A 223 1.17 -23.13 -0.88
CA SER A 223 0.12 -24.02 -0.38
C SER A 223 0.67 -24.84 0.79
N ALA A 224 -0.14 -25.04 1.82
CA ALA A 224 0.19 -25.89 2.96
C ALA A 224 -1.09 -26.56 3.50
N PRO A 225 -0.98 -27.72 4.16
CA PRO A 225 -2.07 -28.24 4.99
C PRO A 225 -2.33 -27.30 6.17
N LEU A 226 -3.58 -27.27 6.65
CA LEU A 226 -4.07 -26.38 7.72
C LEU A 226 -4.34 -27.15 9.03
#